data_AF-A0A7C3TU45-F1
#
_entry.id   AF-A0A7C3TU45-F1
#
_cell.length_a   1.000
_cell.length_b   1.000
_cell.length_c   1.000
_cell.angle_alpha   90.00
_cell.angle_beta   90.00
_cell.angle_gamma   90.00
#
_symmetry.space_group_name_H-M   'P 1'
#
loop_
_entity.id
_entity.type
_entity.pdbx_description
1 polymer ?
#
loop_
_entity_poly.entity_id
_entity_poly.type
_entity_poly.pdbx_seq_one_letter_code
_entity_poly.pdbx_strand_id
1 'polypeptide(L)'
;MNRKGSASLEFFEKRNINKSIPIPLYYQLKEILLEYIKSPYHDGCLPTESELCKQYDISRSTVRQAITELVADGYLERVKGKGTLIVRNK
;
A
#
# COMPACT_ATOMS: atom_id res chain seq x y z
N MET A 1 -9.76 12.94 10.60
CA MET A 1 -9.71 13.53 9.24
C MET A 1 -8.24 13.52 8.80
N ASN A 2 -7.78 12.41 8.20
CA ASN A 2 -6.38 12.28 7.77
C ASN A 2 -6.17 13.10 6.50
N ARG A 3 -5.44 14.22 6.62
CA ARG A 3 -4.95 14.97 5.46
C ARG A 3 -3.70 14.26 4.94
N LYS A 4 -3.86 13.26 4.06
CA LYS A 4 -2.72 12.81 3.27
C LYS A 4 -2.21 13.97 2.42
N GLY A 5 -0.90 14.07 2.23
CA GLY A 5 -0.33 15.04 1.32
C GLY A 5 -0.84 14.82 -0.11
N SER A 6 -1.00 15.90 -0.88
CA SER A 6 -1.42 15.83 -2.29
C SER A 6 -0.60 14.84 -3.12
N ALA A 7 0.71 14.77 -2.86
CA ALA A 7 1.64 13.89 -3.55
C ALA A 7 1.36 12.39 -3.32
N SER A 8 0.94 12.00 -2.11
CA SER A 8 0.65 10.60 -1.80
C SER A 8 -0.63 10.13 -2.50
N LEU A 9 -1.63 11.00 -2.63
CA LEU A 9 -2.85 10.70 -3.38
C LEU A 9 -2.56 10.54 -4.88
N GLU A 10 -1.86 11.51 -5.47
CA GLU A 10 -1.44 11.44 -6.88
C GLU A 10 -0.60 10.19 -7.19
N PHE A 11 0.22 9.73 -6.25
CA PHE A 11 1.01 8.51 -6.42
C PHE A 11 0.11 7.31 -6.74
N PHE A 12 -0.91 7.06 -5.92
CA PHE A 12 -1.77 5.89 -6.07
C PHE A 12 -2.75 6.01 -7.24
N GLU A 13 -3.21 7.22 -7.58
CA GLU A 13 -4.05 7.47 -8.76
C GLU A 13 -3.33 7.20 -10.08
N LYS A 14 -2.01 7.40 -10.13
CA LYS A 14 -1.20 7.13 -11.33
C LYS A 14 -0.84 5.65 -11.53
N ARG A 15 -1.15 4.76 -10.58
CA ARG A 15 -0.91 3.31 -10.71
C ARG A 15 -2.23 2.57 -10.91
N ASN A 16 -2.17 1.44 -11.61
CA ASN A 16 -3.32 0.58 -11.86
C ASN A 16 -2.97 -0.89 -11.58
N ILE A 17 -3.98 -1.68 -11.19
CA ILE A 17 -3.90 -3.13 -11.08
C ILE A 17 -4.65 -3.75 -12.26
N ASN A 18 -3.99 -4.65 -12.99
CA ASN A 18 -4.58 -5.32 -14.14
C ASN A 18 -5.16 -6.69 -13.72
N LYS A 19 -6.48 -6.82 -13.79
CA LYS A 19 -7.21 -8.05 -13.40
C LYS A 19 -7.24 -9.12 -14.49
N SER A 20 -6.80 -8.79 -15.71
CA SER A 20 -6.89 -9.67 -16.89
C SER A 20 -5.60 -10.44 -17.19
N ILE A 21 -4.52 -10.18 -16.44
CA ILE A 21 -3.23 -10.85 -16.60
C ILE A 21 -3.03 -11.91 -15.52
N PRO A 22 -2.24 -12.97 -15.76
CA PRO A 22 -2.03 -14.07 -14.81
C PRO A 22 -1.12 -13.70 -13.62
N ILE A 23 -0.90 -12.40 -13.37
CA ILE A 23 -0.14 -11.93 -12.21
C ILE A 23 -1.11 -11.74 -11.04
N PRO A 24 -0.90 -12.39 -9.89
CA PRO A 24 -1.79 -12.25 -8.73
C PRO A 24 -1.99 -10.80 -8.30
N LEU A 25 -3.24 -10.42 -7.99
CA LEU A 25 -3.59 -9.04 -7.63
C LEU A 25 -2.84 -8.53 -6.39
N TYR A 26 -2.62 -9.39 -5.41
CA TYR A 26 -1.88 -9.02 -4.20
C TYR A 26 -0.43 -8.68 -4.53
N TYR A 27 0.16 -9.38 -5.51
CA TYR A 27 1.54 -9.17 -5.94
C TYR A 27 1.67 -7.84 -6.68
N GLN A 28 0.73 -7.55 -7.59
CA GLN A 28 0.67 -6.24 -8.25
C GLN A 28 0.55 -5.09 -7.24
N LEU A 29 -0.33 -5.24 -6.23
CA LEU A 29 -0.45 -4.25 -5.16
C LEU A 29 0.84 -4.15 -4.33
N LYS A 30 1.49 -5.27 -4.01
CA LYS A 30 2.75 -5.30 -3.26
C LYS A 30 3.81 -4.46 -3.97
N GLU A 31 3.97 -4.61 -5.27
CA GLU A 31 4.94 -3.84 -6.05
C GLU A 31 4.63 -2.33 -6.01
N ILE A 32 3.36 -1.94 -6.17
CA ILE A 32 2.93 -0.53 -6.05
C ILE A 32 3.23 0.03 -4.66
N LEU A 33 2.94 -0.74 -3.60
CA LEU A 33 3.23 -0.33 -2.22
C LEU A 33 4.74 -0.22 -1.98
N LEU A 34 5.53 -1.13 -2.55
CA LEU A 34 6.99 -1.10 -2.44
C LEU A 34 7.58 0.12 -3.13
N GLU A 35 7.07 0.49 -4.32
CA GLU A 35 7.41 1.75 -4.97
C GLU A 35 7.07 2.95 -4.08
N TYR A 36 5.88 2.96 -3.45
CA TYR A 36 5.45 4.04 -2.56
C TYR A 36 6.40 4.17 -1.37
N ILE A 37 6.72 3.05 -0.72
CA ILE A 37 7.66 2.96 0.41
C ILE A 37 9.04 3.53 0.07
N LYS A 38 9.51 3.33 -1.17
CA LYS A 38 10.82 3.83 -1.63
C LYS A 38 10.77 5.26 -2.19
N SER A 39 9.57 5.79 -2.41
CA SER A 39 9.38 7.11 -3.01
C SER A 39 9.57 8.23 -1.99
N PRO A 40 10.02 9.42 -2.41
CA PRO A 40 10.05 10.60 -1.52
C PRO A 40 8.65 11.13 -1.18
N TYR A 41 7.58 10.54 -1.75
CA TYR A 41 6.20 11.00 -1.61
C TYR A 41 5.46 10.35 -0.43
N HIS A 42 6.11 9.42 0.28
CA HIS A 42 5.46 8.77 1.41
C HIS A 42 5.41 9.68 2.64
N ASP A 43 4.30 9.63 3.37
CA ASP A 43 4.08 10.35 4.63
C ASP A 43 4.43 9.52 5.88
N GLY A 44 5.11 8.38 5.69
CA GLY A 44 5.55 7.49 6.76
C GLY A 44 4.51 6.45 7.18
N CYS A 45 3.32 6.46 6.59
CA CYS A 45 2.32 5.42 6.76
C CYS A 45 1.72 5.00 5.42
N LEU A 46 1.09 3.82 5.39
CA LEU A 46 0.30 3.43 4.24
C LEU A 46 -1.13 3.97 4.33
N PRO A 47 -1.80 4.10 3.17
CA PRO A 47 -3.25 4.12 3.14
C PRO A 47 -3.88 2.98 3.94
N THR A 48 -5.06 3.23 4.50
CA THR A 48 -5.83 2.20 5.17
C THR A 48 -6.23 1.10 4.18
N GLU A 49 -6.46 -0.11 4.69
CA GLU A 49 -6.91 -1.22 3.84
C GLU A 49 -8.17 -0.86 3.05
N SER A 50 -9.10 -0.11 3.67
CA SER A 50 -10.35 0.34 3.05
C SER A 50 -10.11 1.30 1.89
N GLU A 51 -9.15 2.23 2.03
CA GLU A 51 -8.76 3.15 0.96
C GLU A 51 -8.12 2.39 -0.21
N LEU A 52 -7.23 1.42 0.06
CA LEU A 52 -6.62 0.60 -1.00
C LEU A 52 -7.64 -0.28 -1.71
N CYS A 53 -8.59 -0.86 -0.98
CA CYS A 53 -9.69 -1.63 -1.57
C CYS A 53 -10.51 -0.77 -2.54
N LYS A 54 -10.85 0.46 -2.13
CA LYS A 54 -11.61 1.40 -2.96
C LYS A 54 -10.81 1.87 -4.16
N GLN A 55 -9.53 2.21 -3.96
CA GLN A 55 -8.65 2.75 -4.99
C GLN A 55 -8.44 1.77 -6.13
N TYR A 56 -8.23 0.49 -5.80
CA TYR A 56 -7.87 -0.53 -6.79
C TYR A 56 -9.00 -1.50 -7.12
N ASP A 57 -10.18 -1.32 -6.50
CA ASP A 57 -11.34 -2.20 -6.64
C ASP A 57 -10.98 -3.68 -6.41
N ILE A 58 -10.32 -3.96 -5.29
CA ILE A 58 -9.88 -5.32 -4.90
C ILE A 58 -10.34 -5.69 -3.50
N SER A 59 -10.38 -6.99 -3.23
CA SER A 59 -10.84 -7.50 -1.95
C SER A 59 -9.90 -7.15 -0.79
N ARG A 60 -10.46 -7.05 0.42
CA ARG A 60 -9.67 -6.80 1.64
C ARG A 60 -8.65 -7.92 1.91
N SER A 61 -8.97 -9.18 1.58
CA SER A 61 -8.01 -10.28 1.73
C SER A 61 -6.80 -10.10 0.82
N THR A 62 -7.01 -9.67 -0.43
CA THR A 62 -5.93 -9.32 -1.37
C THR A 62 -5.04 -8.20 -0.83
N VAL A 63 -5.65 -7.11 -0.33
CA VAL A 63 -4.90 -5.99 0.28
C VAL A 63 -4.11 -6.46 1.50
N ARG A 64 -4.74 -7.22 2.39
CA ARG A 64 -4.11 -7.75 3.59
C ARG A 64 -2.94 -8.67 3.27
N GLN A 65 -3.05 -9.47 2.22
CA GLN A 65 -1.96 -10.34 1.79
C GLN A 65 -0.74 -9.51 1.36
N ALA A 66 -0.91 -8.53 0.48
CA ALA A 66 0.17 -7.65 0.03
C ALA A 66 0.87 -6.95 1.20
N ILE A 67 0.10 -6.38 2.13
CA ILE A 67 0.64 -5.74 3.34
C ILE A 67 1.36 -6.75 4.23
N THR A 68 0.80 -7.96 4.39
CA THR A 68 1.42 -9.00 5.24
C THR A 68 2.76 -9.43 4.69
N GLU A 69 2.91 -9.56 3.38
CA GLU A 69 4.21 -9.86 2.78
C GLU A 69 5.21 -8.74 3.00
N LEU A 70 4.81 -7.48 2.85
CA LEU A 70 5.71 -6.35 3.12
C LEU A 70 6.07 -6.19 4.61
N VAL A 71 5.20 -6.62 5.52
CA VAL A 71 5.50 -6.74 6.95
C VAL A 71 6.49 -7.88 7.19
N ALA A 72 6.28 -9.03 6.58
CA ALA A 72 7.20 -10.18 6.69
C ALA A 72 8.59 -9.86 6.11
N ASP A 73 8.61 -9.12 4.99
CA ASP A 73 9.82 -8.58 4.40
C ASP A 73 10.45 -7.48 5.27
N GLY A 74 9.75 -6.93 6.27
CA GLY A 74 10.30 -5.92 7.19
C GLY A 74 10.27 -4.48 6.66
N TYR A 75 9.52 -4.20 5.58
CA TYR A 75 9.31 -2.83 5.09
C TYR A 75 8.22 -2.09 5.87
N LEU A 76 7.30 -2.83 6.50
CA LEU A 76 6.14 -2.28 7.18
C LEU A 76 6.02 -2.84 8.59
N GLU A 77 5.42 -2.05 9.47
CA GLU A 77 5.00 -2.48 10.80
C GLU A 77 3.52 -2.16 11.04
N ARG A 78 2.79 -3.07 11.68
CA ARG A 78 1.39 -2.84 12.07
C ARG A 78 1.35 -2.33 13.50
N VAL A 79 0.87 -1.10 13.69
CA VAL A 79 0.79 -0.47 15.01
C VAL A 79 -0.66 -0.23 15.39
N LYS A 80 -1.08 -0.85 16.50
CA LYS A 80 -2.45 -0.73 17.03
C LYS A 80 -2.80 0.76 17.23
N GLY A 81 -3.91 1.18 16.65
CA GLY A 81 -4.39 2.57 16.72
C GLY A 81 -3.66 3.57 15.82
N LYS A 82 -2.56 3.19 15.14
CA LYS A 82 -1.81 4.05 14.20
C LYS A 82 -1.85 3.55 12.75
N GLY A 83 -2.30 2.33 12.51
CA GLY A 83 -2.39 1.73 11.18
C GLY A 83 -1.10 1.00 10.80
N THR A 84 -0.75 1.05 9.52
CA THR A 84 0.46 0.40 8.98
C THR A 84 1.50 1.46 8.70
N LEU A 85 2.64 1.41 9.40
CA LEU A 85 3.73 2.38 9.29
C LEU A 85 4.87 1.84 8.41
N ILE A 86 5.60 2.76 7.78
CA ILE A 86 6.75 2.46 6.93
C ILE A 86 8.02 2.43 7.79
N VAL A 87 8.79 1.36 7.69
CA VAL A 87 10.06 1.18 8.39
C VAL A 87 11.17 1.88 7.60
N ARG A 88 11.79 2.92 8.18
CA ARG A 88 12.75 3.81 7.50
C ARG A 88 14.17 3.26 7.31
N ASN A 89 14.48 2.08 7.86
CA ASN A 89 15.85 1.58 8.02
C ASN A 89 16.18 0.39 7.10
N LYS A 90 15.55 0.31 5.92
CA LYS A 90 15.72 -0.82 5.00
C LYS A 90 16.15 -0.38 3.60
#